data_AF-A0A6I8ST44-F1
#
_entry.id   AF-A0A6I8ST44-F1
#
_cell.length_a   1.000
_cell.length_b   1.000
_cell.length_c   1.000
_cell.angle_alpha   90.00
_cell.angle_beta   90.00
_cell.angle_gamma   90.00
#
_symmetry.space_group_name_H-M   'P 1'
#
loop_
_entity.id
_entity.type
_entity.pdbx_description
1 polymer ?
#
loop_
_entity_poly.entity_id
_entity_poly.type
_entity_poly.pdbx_seq_one_letter_code
_entity_poly.pdbx_strand_id
1 'polypeptide(L)'
;MILEASHRTQWHSGHCMQLACNKYGSHVLDCMWTASTLGFKEEIAQKLGMSLHQLQNDPVGHHIARNFALTHFVKWRKYWEEHQLGENKRRKMFSEILED
;
A
#
# COMPACT_ATOMS: atom_id res chain seq x y z
N MET A 1 13.11 0.49 28.06
CA MET A 1 14.05 0.52 26.92
C MET A 1 13.24 0.50 25.62
N ILE A 2 12.39 1.51 25.38
CA ILE A 2 11.67 1.69 24.11
C ILE A 2 11.79 3.18 23.78
N LEU A 3 12.83 3.52 23.03
CA LEU A 3 12.97 4.81 22.36
C LEU A 3 12.31 4.65 20.99
N GLU A 4 10.99 4.78 20.91
CA GLU A 4 10.25 4.82 19.64
C GLU A 4 9.56 6.17 19.50
N ALA A 5 10.36 7.20 19.17
CA ALA A 5 9.83 8.44 18.64
C ALA A 5 10.86 9.09 17.71
N SER A 6 10.37 9.52 16.53
CA SER A 6 10.85 10.67 15.74
C SER A 6 11.48 10.46 14.36
N HIS A 7 11.10 9.41 13.61
CA HIS A 7 11.23 9.48 12.15
C HIS A 7 9.97 8.98 11.42
N ARG A 8 8.78 9.46 11.82
CA ARG A 8 7.59 9.38 10.96
C ARG A 8 7.77 10.41 9.85
N THR A 9 8.52 10.05 8.81
CA THR A 9 8.68 10.86 7.60
C THR A 9 7.30 11.35 7.18
N GLN A 10 7.16 12.66 7.06
CA GLN A 10 5.92 13.36 6.74
C GLN A 10 5.49 12.96 5.32
N TRP A 11 4.80 11.82 5.20
CA TRP A 11 4.32 11.28 3.95
C TRP A 11 3.13 12.13 3.49
N HIS A 12 3.38 13.18 2.71
CA HIS A 12 2.35 14.08 2.21
C HIS A 12 1.57 13.44 1.04
N SER A 13 0.25 13.64 0.99
CA SER A 13 -0.64 13.04 -0.02
C SER A 13 -0.22 13.35 -1.46
N GLY A 14 0.22 14.58 -1.73
CA GLY A 14 0.73 14.98 -3.05
C GLY A 14 1.97 14.19 -3.49
N HIS A 15 2.89 13.91 -2.57
CA HIS A 15 4.12 13.16 -2.85
C HIS A 15 3.81 11.67 -3.11
N CYS A 16 2.87 11.09 -2.35
CA CYS A 16 2.40 9.72 -2.55
C CYS A 16 1.77 9.53 -3.95
N MET A 17 0.99 10.51 -4.41
CA MET A 17 0.36 10.49 -5.73
C MET A 17 1.39 10.60 -6.86
N GLN A 18 2.36 11.52 -6.73
CA GLN A 18 3.45 11.66 -7.69
C GLN A 18 4.28 10.38 -7.81
N LEU A 19 4.53 9.72 -6.68
CA LEU A 19 5.25 8.45 -6.66
C LEU A 19 4.43 7.35 -7.34
N ALA A 20 3.12 7.27 -7.06
CA ALA A 20 2.24 6.25 -7.65
C ALA A 20 2.06 6.39 -9.17
N CYS A 21 2.10 7.61 -9.70
CA CYS A 21 1.97 7.89 -11.13
C CYS A 21 3.33 7.94 -11.86
N ASN A 22 4.44 7.74 -11.15
CA ASN A 22 5.77 7.69 -11.74
C ASN A 22 6.17 6.25 -12.08
N LYS A 23 6.75 6.02 -13.27
CA LYS A 23 7.19 4.70 -13.73
C LYS A 23 8.08 3.95 -12.74
N TYR A 24 9.02 4.63 -12.08
CA TYR A 24 9.92 4.01 -11.10
C TYR A 24 9.35 4.11 -9.68
N GLY A 25 8.63 5.19 -9.39
CA GLY A 25 7.98 5.40 -8.10
C GLY A 25 6.93 4.34 -7.77
N SER A 26 6.18 3.86 -8.78
CA SER A 26 5.21 2.79 -8.62
C SER A 26 5.85 1.49 -8.16
N HIS A 27 7.03 1.15 -8.68
CA HIS A 27 7.80 0.00 -8.22
C HIS A 27 8.28 0.16 -6.78
N VAL A 28 8.75 1.36 -6.41
CA VAL A 28 9.13 1.65 -5.02
C VAL A 28 7.92 1.46 -4.09
N LEU A 29 6.75 1.94 -4.49
CA LEU A 29 5.50 1.75 -3.77
C LEU A 29 5.09 0.28 -3.66
N ASP A 30 5.22 -0.51 -4.73
CA ASP A 30 4.92 -1.95 -4.72
C ASP A 30 5.86 -2.70 -3.76
N CYS A 31 7.16 -2.37 -3.76
CA CYS A 31 8.13 -2.95 -2.83
C CYS A 31 7.82 -2.57 -1.38
N MET A 32 7.57 -1.28 -1.11
CA MET A 32 7.15 -0.79 0.19
C MET A 32 5.89 -1.52 0.65
N TRP A 33 4.85 -1.57 -0.19
CA TRP A 33 3.59 -2.25 0.09
C TRP A 33 3.80 -3.71 0.49
N THR A 34 4.66 -4.41 -0.23
CA THR A 34 4.95 -5.83 0.00
C THR A 34 5.61 -6.06 1.36
N ALA A 35 6.51 -5.17 1.78
CA ALA A 35 7.20 -5.23 3.06
C ALA A 35 6.41 -4.63 4.24
N SER A 36 5.25 -4.02 3.98
CA SER A 36 4.53 -3.21 4.96
C SER A 36 3.56 -4.00 5.84
N THR A 37 3.43 -3.54 7.08
CA THR A 37 2.37 -3.95 8.00
C THR A 37 1.00 -3.46 7.50
N LEU A 38 -0.09 -4.05 8.01
CA LEU A 38 -1.45 -3.62 7.64
C LEU A 38 -1.69 -2.14 7.93
N GLY A 39 -1.25 -1.64 9.10
CA GLY A 39 -1.43 -0.24 9.46
C GLY A 39 -0.75 0.73 8.48
N PHE A 40 0.45 0.41 7.99
CA PHE A 40 1.11 1.26 7.00
C PHE A 40 0.46 1.16 5.61
N LYS A 41 -0.03 -0.02 5.23
CA LYS A 41 -0.86 -0.19 4.03
C LYS A 41 -2.12 0.66 4.08
N GLU A 42 -2.78 0.73 5.25
CA GLU A 42 -3.93 1.61 5.44
C GLU A 42 -3.57 3.09 5.27
N GLU A 43 -2.43 3.55 5.80
CA GLU A 43 -1.98 4.93 5.61
C GLU A 43 -1.75 5.28 4.13
N ILE A 44 -1.11 4.37 3.37
CA ILE A 44 -0.91 4.53 1.93
C ILE A 44 -2.25 4.52 1.20
N ALA A 45 -3.10 3.52 1.48
CA ALA A 45 -4.40 3.37 0.84
C ALA A 45 -5.32 4.56 1.12
N GLN A 46 -5.27 5.14 2.33
CA GLN A 46 -6.03 6.33 2.67
C GLN A 46 -5.59 7.53 1.83
N LYS A 47 -4.28 7.75 1.66
CA LYS A 47 -3.77 8.89 0.90
C LYS A 47 -4.05 8.76 -0.59
N LEU A 48 -3.87 7.57 -1.17
CA LEU A 48 -4.17 7.32 -2.57
C LEU A 48 -5.68 7.26 -2.85
N GLY A 49 -6.47 6.75 -1.91
CA GLY A 49 -7.92 6.63 -2.01
C GLY A 49 -8.65 7.97 -2.13
N MET A 50 -8.08 9.05 -1.57
CA MET A 50 -8.64 10.41 -1.70
C MET A 50 -8.70 10.89 -3.16
N SER A 51 -7.74 10.47 -3.99
CA SER A 51 -7.64 10.82 -5.40
C SER A 51 -7.81 9.60 -6.32
N LEU A 52 -8.59 8.60 -5.89
CA LEU A 52 -8.72 7.32 -6.60
C LEU A 52 -9.11 7.49 -8.07
N HIS A 53 -10.02 8.41 -8.39
CA HIS A 53 -10.42 8.68 -9.77
C HIS A 53 -9.26 9.21 -10.62
N GLN A 54 -8.45 10.13 -10.09
CA GLN A 54 -7.26 10.62 -10.80
C GLN A 54 -6.25 9.49 -11.00
N LEU A 55 -6.06 8.66 -9.98
CA LEU A 55 -5.11 7.55 -10.00
C LEU A 55 -5.51 6.47 -11.01
N GLN A 56 -6.81 6.17 -11.14
CA GLN A 56 -7.34 5.21 -12.10
C GLN A 56 -7.24 5.67 -13.55
N ASN A 57 -7.21 6.98 -13.79
CA ASN A 57 -7.05 7.55 -15.13
C ASN A 57 -5.57 7.76 -15.53
N ASP A 58 -4.63 7.53 -14.62
CA ASP A 58 -3.20 7.61 -14.91
C ASP A 58 -2.67 6.28 -15.49
N PRO A 59 -1.86 6.29 -16.57
CA PRO A 59 -1.32 5.08 -17.19
C PRO A 59 -0.47 4.18 -16.27
N VAL A 60 0.16 4.74 -15.24
CA VAL A 60 0.94 3.97 -14.25
C VAL A 60 0.12 3.76 -12.99
N GLY A 61 -0.54 4.83 -12.53
CA GLY A 61 -1.32 4.87 -11.30
C GLY A 61 -2.46 3.85 -11.26
N HIS A 62 -3.07 3.52 -12.41
CA HIS A 62 -4.16 2.54 -12.44
C HIS A 62 -3.70 1.15 -11.96
N HIS A 63 -2.43 0.80 -12.20
CA HIS A 63 -1.85 -0.44 -11.70
C HIS A 63 -1.73 -0.44 -10.18
N ILE A 64 -1.33 0.68 -9.58
CA ILE A 64 -1.29 0.85 -8.12
C ILE A 64 -2.70 0.75 -7.54
N ALA A 65 -3.68 1.44 -8.13
CA ALA A 65 -5.07 1.39 -7.68
C ALA A 65 -5.61 -0.05 -7.68
N ARG A 66 -5.26 -0.83 -8.69
CA ARG A 66 -5.62 -2.25 -8.81
C ARG A 66 -4.86 -3.11 -7.79
N ASN A 67 -3.54 -3.03 -7.77
CA ASN A 67 -2.66 -3.89 -6.96
C ASN A 67 -2.93 -3.69 -5.46
N PHE A 68 -3.21 -2.46 -5.02
CA PHE A 68 -3.52 -2.15 -3.62
C PHE A 68 -5.01 -2.32 -3.31
N ALA A 69 -5.81 -2.77 -4.29
CA ALA A 69 -7.25 -2.95 -4.20
C ALA A 69 -7.99 -1.70 -3.66
N LEU A 70 -7.59 -0.50 -4.11
CA LEU A 70 -8.06 0.76 -3.55
C LEU A 70 -9.56 1.00 -3.75
N THR A 71 -10.15 0.44 -4.81
CA THR A 71 -11.61 0.45 -4.98
C THR A 71 -12.32 -0.26 -3.83
N HIS A 72 -11.79 -1.40 -3.38
CA HIS A 72 -12.32 -2.13 -2.24
C HIS A 72 -12.02 -1.41 -0.93
N PHE A 73 -10.85 -0.78 -0.80
CA PHE A 73 -10.53 0.02 0.37
C PHE A 73 -11.54 1.16 0.58
N VAL A 74 -11.88 1.91 -0.47
CA VAL A 74 -12.80 3.05 -0.40
C VAL A 74 -14.24 2.60 -0.15
N LYS A 75 -14.69 1.51 -0.81
CA LYS A 75 -16.09 1.06 -0.72
C LYS A 75 -16.35 0.12 0.45
N TRP A 76 -15.44 -0.81 0.71
CA TRP A 76 -15.63 -1.98 1.58
C TRP A 76 -14.39 -2.22 2.45
N ARG A 77 -14.03 -1.21 3.25
CA ARG A 77 -12.81 -1.20 4.07
C ARG A 77 -12.58 -2.48 4.89
N LYS A 78 -13.61 -3.00 5.59
CA LYS A 78 -13.49 -4.23 6.39
C LYS A 78 -13.06 -5.44 5.56
N TYR A 79 -13.71 -5.66 4.41
CA TYR A 79 -13.36 -6.77 3.50
C TYR A 79 -11.95 -6.59 2.93
N TRP A 80 -11.56 -5.35 2.66
CA TRP A 80 -10.22 -5.05 2.21
C TRP A 80 -9.17 -5.38 3.29
N GLU A 81 -9.42 -5.04 4.56
CA GLU A 81 -8.53 -5.37 5.68
C GLU A 81 -8.38 -6.89 5.85
N GLU A 82 -9.49 -7.63 5.81
CA GLU A 82 -9.49 -9.09 5.87
C GLU A 82 -8.68 -9.71 4.71
N HIS A 83 -8.85 -9.19 3.49
CA HIS A 83 -8.08 -9.61 2.33
C HIS A 83 -6.58 -9.34 2.49
N GLN A 84 -6.19 -8.14 2.95
CA GLN A 84 -4.78 -7.80 3.16
C GLN A 84 -4.12 -8.63 4.27
N LEU A 85 -4.86 -8.94 5.34
CA LEU A 85 -4.40 -9.84 6.40
C LEU A 85 -4.20 -11.27 5.89
N GLY A 86 -5.13 -11.78 5.07
CA GLY A 86 -5.01 -13.08 4.43
C GLY A 86 -3.77 -13.19 3.56
N GLU A 87 -3.53 -12.18 2.72
CA GLU A 87 -2.34 -12.11 1.85
C GLU A 87 -1.03 -12.00 2.64
N ASN A 88 -1.03 -11.26 3.76
CA ASN A 88 0.15 -11.15 4.62
C ASN A 88 0.48 -12.49 5.29
N LYS A 89 -0.53 -13.17 5.87
CA LYS A 89 -0.37 -14.51 6.46
C LYS A 89 0.14 -15.51 5.44
N ARG A 90 -0.47 -15.54 4.24
CA ARG A 90 -0.06 -16.42 3.15
C ARG A 90 1.41 -16.19 2.81
N ARG A 91 1.83 -14.94 2.60
CA ARG A 91 3.23 -14.61 2.27
C ARG A 91 4.20 -15.05 3.36
N LYS A 92 3.86 -14.83 4.63
CA LYS A 92 4.69 -15.25 5.77
C LYS A 92 4.85 -16.78 5.84
N MET A 93 3.76 -17.52 5.65
CA MET A 93 3.82 -18.99 5.62
C MET A 93 4.68 -19.49 4.44
N PHE A 94 4.57 -18.86 3.26
CA PHE A 94 5.40 -19.23 2.12
C PHE A 94 6.88 -18.90 2.31
N SER A 95 7.24 -17.78 2.95
CA SER A 95 8.65 -17.47 3.24
C SER A 95 9.26 -18.47 4.23
N GLU A 96 8.50 -18.88 5.26
CA GLU A 96 8.95 -19.88 6.23
C GLU A 96 9.23 -21.25 5.59
N ILE A 97 8.48 -21.64 4.55
CA ILE A 97 8.69 -22.91 3.82
C ILE A 97 9.93 -22.88 2.90
N LEU A 98 10.27 -21.71 2.36
CA LEU A 98 11.38 -21.56 1.39
C LEU A 98 12.75 -21.32 2.06
N GLU A 99 12.76 -21.08 3.37
CA GLU A 99 13.98 -20.86 4.16
C GLU A 99 14.55 -22.18 4.77
N ASP A 100 13.89 -23.32 4.53
CA ASP A 100 14.36 -24.71 4.78
C ASP A 100 14.89 -25.39 3.49
#